data_AF-A0A8R7U6Y7-F1
#
_entry.id   AF-A0A8R7U6Y7-F1
#
_cell.length_a   1.000
_cell.length_b   1.000
_cell.length_c   1.000
_cell.angle_alpha   90.00
_cell.angle_beta   90.00
_cell.angle_gamma   90.00
#
_symmetry.space_group_name_H-M   'P 1'
#
loop_
_entity.id
_entity.type
_entity.pdbx_description
1 polymer ?
#
loop_
_entity_poly.entity_id
_entity_poly.type
_entity_poly.pdbx_seq_one_letter_code
_entity_poly.pdbx_strand_id
1 'polypeptide(L)' 'MGPTNTHFLFRILWKASNLLRHKIFFWLLLHDRVNTRNLLKRKSMVLSSYDCALCNDSTEETCHHLFWDCPFALHCWNII' A
#
# COMPACT_ATOMS: atom_id res chain seq x y z
N MET A 1 -8.16 28.49 -5.26
CA MET A 1 -7.51 27.33 -4.61
C MET A 1 -6.25 27.02 -5.42
N GLY A 2 -5.08 27.45 -4.95
CA GLY A 2 -3.82 27.35 -5.68
C GLY A 2 -3.32 25.91 -5.82
N PRO A 3 -2.36 25.63 -6.72
CA PRO A 3 -1.81 24.30 -6.89
C PRO A 3 -1.12 23.90 -5.58
N THR A 4 -1.78 23.03 -4.81
CA THR A 4 -1.16 22.40 -3.65
C THR A 4 0.14 21.76 -4.12
N ASN A 5 1.22 21.95 -3.37
CA ASN A 5 2.52 21.29 -3.56
C ASN A 5 2.30 19.77 -3.54
N THR A 6 1.90 19.22 -4.68
CA THR A 6 1.70 17.79 -4.85
C THR A 6 3.09 17.19 -4.86
N HIS A 7 3.36 16.34 -3.87
CA HIS A 7 4.62 15.63 -3.71
C HIS A 7 5.08 15.07 -5.06
N PHE A 8 6.38 15.14 -5.36
CA PHE A 8 6.97 14.77 -6.65
C PHE A 8 6.46 13.42 -7.20
N LEU A 9 6.23 12.47 -6.30
CA LEU A 9 5.67 11.15 -6.60
C LEU A 9 4.26 11.22 -7.24
N PHE A 10 3.36 12.10 -6.76
CA PHE A 10 2.04 12.26 -7.36
C PHE A 10 2.12 12.81 -8.78
N ARG A 11 3.04 13.73 -9.05
CA ARG A 11 3.23 14.29 -10.39
C ARG A 11 3.72 13.22 -11.36
N ILE A 12 4.66 12.36 -10.94
CA ILE A 12 5.12 11.22 -11.75
C ILE A 12 3.96 10.27 -12.01
N LEU A 13 3.22 9.91 -10.96
CA LEU A 13 2.12 8.94 -11.05
C LEU A 13 1.06 9.35 -12.07
N TRP A 14 0.68 10.63 -12.07
CA TRP A 14 -0.33 11.14 -13.00
C TRP A 14 0.20 11.37 -14.42
N LYS A 15 1.50 11.64 -14.58
CA LYS A 15 2.17 11.79 -15.88
C LYS A 15 2.40 10.44 -16.58
N ALA A 16 2.49 9.33 -15.84
CA ALA A 16 2.70 8.01 -16.44
C ALA A 16 1.56 7.61 -17.41
N SER A 17 1.92 6.98 -18.53
CA SER A 17 0.97 6.38 -19.46
C SER A 17 0.62 4.98 -18.99
N ASN A 18 -0.26 4.89 -18.00
CA ASN A 18 -0.74 3.63 -17.44
C ASN A 18 -2.26 3.68 -17.21
N LEU A 19 -2.86 2.51 -17.04
CA LEU A 19 -4.30 2.39 -16.84
C LEU A 19 -4.73 3.12 -15.56
N LEU A 20 -5.86 3.82 -15.61
CA LEU A 20 -6.38 4.61 -14.50
C LEU A 20 -6.51 3.79 -13.20
N ARG A 21 -6.85 2.50 -13.30
CA ARG A 21 -6.92 1.57 -12.16
C ARG A 21 -5.60 1.50 -11.38
N HIS A 22 -4.46 1.47 -12.08
CA HIS A 22 -3.14 1.46 -11.44
C HIS A 22 -2.83 2.82 -10.80
N LYS A 23 -3.18 3.93 -11.46
CA LYS A 23 -3.02 5.28 -10.88
C LYS A 23 -3.78 5.41 -9.56
N ILE A 24 -5.04 4.97 -9.53
CA ILE A 24 -5.87 5.01 -8.32
C ILE A 24 -5.27 4.12 -7.22
N PHE A 25 -4.80 2.92 -7.57
CA PHE A 25 -4.18 2.02 -6.61
C PHE A 25 -2.93 2.62 -5.96
N PHE A 26 -1.98 3.13 -6.75
CA PHE A 26 -0.78 3.78 -6.21
C PHE A 26 -1.11 5.07 -5.45
N TRP A 27 -2.14 5.80 -5.88
CA TRP A 27 -2.60 6.97 -5.13
C TRP A 27 -3.14 6.57 -3.74
N LEU A 28 -3.93 5.51 -3.65
CA LEU A 28 -4.37 4.96 -2.36
C LEU A 28 -3.20 4.45 -1.52
N LEU A 29 -2.21 3.81 -2.15
CA LEU A 29 -1.01 3.29 -1.49
C LEU A 29 -0.18 4.43 -0.88
N LEU A 30 0.05 5.51 -1.62
CA LEU A 30 0.75 6.71 -1.13
C LEU A 30 0.02 7.40 0.02
N HIS A 31 -1.30 7.22 0.12
CA HIS A 31 -2.10 7.76 1.22
C HIS A 31 -2.31 6.76 2.38
N ASP A 32 -1.68 5.58 2.36
CA ASP A 32 -1.89 4.51 3.35
C ASP A 32 -3.38 4.09 3.47
N ARG A 33 -4.11 4.12 2.35
CA ARG A 33 -5.55 3.82 2.26
C ARG A 33 -5.86 2.53 1.51
N VAL A 34 -4.87 1.68 1.29
CA VAL A 34 -5.09 0.32 0.76
C VAL A 34 -5.68 -0.55 1.87
N ASN A 35 -6.54 -1.50 1.49
CA ASN A 35 -7.21 -2.41 2.43
C ASN A 35 -6.22 -3.40 3.06
N THR A 36 -5.44 -2.93 4.03
CA THR A 36 -4.59 -3.73 4.91
C THR A 36 -5.32 -3.99 6.23
N ARG A 37 -4.92 -5.03 6.97
CA ARG A 37 -5.48 -5.30 8.31
C ARG A 37 -5.25 -4.12 9.27
N ASN A 38 -4.14 -3.39 9.16
CA ASN A 38 -3.94 -2.16 9.93
C ASN A 38 -4.99 -1.08 9.58
N LEU A 39 -5.33 -0.88 8.30
CA LEU A 39 -6.39 0.06 7.94
C LEU A 39 -7.75 -0.37 8.52
N LEU A 40 -8.06 -1.66 8.49
CA LEU A 40 -9.29 -2.21 9.08
C LEU A 40 -9.32 -2.00 10.61
N LYS A 41 -8.19 -2.20 11.30
CA LYS A 41 -8.01 -1.90 12.72
C LYS A 41 -8.32 -0.44 13.04
N ARG A 42 -7.78 0.51 12.25
CA ARG A 42 -8.03 1.96 12.39
C ARG A 42 -9.49 2.33 12.13
N LYS A 43 -10.22 1.52 11.36
CA LYS A 43 -11.67 1.66 11.12
C LYS A 43 -12.52 0.93 12.17
N SER A 44 -11.91 0.50 13.28
CA SER A 44 -12.58 -0.21 14.37
C SER A 44 -13.22 -1.54 13.96
N MET A 45 -12.71 -2.19 12.90
CA MET A 45 -13.09 -3.55 12.56
C MET A 45 -12.28 -4.55 13.40
N VAL A 46 -13.00 -5.41 14.12
CA VAL A 46 -12.42 -6.47 14.93
C VAL A 46 -12.07 -7.66 14.03
N LEU A 47 -10.78 -8.02 14.01
CA LEU A 47 -10.25 -9.17 13.30
C LEU A 47 -9.68 -10.17 14.32
N SER A 48 -9.60 -11.45 13.93
CA SER A 48 -8.99 -12.49 14.77
C SER A 48 -7.48 -12.30 14.96
N SER A 49 -6.81 -11.75 13.94
CA SER A 49 -5.40 -11.35 13.98
C SER A 49 -5.20 -10.16 13.03
N TYR A 50 -4.25 -9.30 13.38
CA TYR A 50 -3.81 -8.16 12.55
C TYR A 50 -2.48 -8.43 11.84
N ASP A 51 -1.96 -9.65 11.96
CA ASP A 51 -0.69 -10.05 11.38
C ASP A 51 -0.82 -10.18 9.86
N CYS A 52 0.29 -10.06 9.14
CA CYS A 52 0.32 -10.21 7.69
C CYS A 52 -0.19 -11.57 7.26
N ALA A 53 -1.10 -11.60 6.29
CA ALA A 53 -1.64 -12.84 5.74
C ALA A 53 -0.66 -13.57 4.80
N LEU A 54 0.39 -12.88 4.32
CA LEU A 54 1.28 -13.37 3.26
C LEU A 54 2.61 -13.91 3.78
N CYS A 55 2.97 -13.64 5.02
CA CYS A 55 4.16 -14.18 5.66
C CYS A 55 3.84 -14.75 7.04
N ASN A 56 4.73 -15.62 7.54
CA ASN A 56 4.54 -16.29 8.82
C ASN A 56 5.32 -15.63 9.98
N ASP A 57 5.73 -14.38 9.80
CA ASP A 57 6.59 -13.65 10.75
C ASP A 57 5.83 -13.00 11.91
N SER A 58 4.51 -13.23 12.00
CA SER A 58 3.63 -12.63 13.03
C SER A 58 3.77 -11.09 13.13
N THR A 59 4.12 -10.42 12.03
CA THR A 59 4.25 -8.97 11.92
C THR A 59 2.92 -8.33 11.54
N GLU A 60 2.60 -7.15 12.10
CA GLU A 60 1.38 -6.42 11.77
C GLU A 60 1.32 -6.05 10.27
N GLU A 61 0.18 -6.29 9.63
CA GLU A 61 -0.01 -5.99 8.20
C GLU A 61 -0.23 -4.49 7.97
N THR A 62 0.83 -3.81 7.53
CA THR A 62 0.79 -2.41 7.09
C THR A 62 1.00 -2.29 5.58
N CYS A 63 0.70 -1.14 4.96
CA CYS A 63 1.03 -0.94 3.55
C CYS A 63 2.54 -1.04 3.31
N HIS A 64 3.37 -0.59 4.26
CA HIS A 64 4.82 -0.70 4.14
C HIS A 64 5.27 -2.16 4.14
N HIS A 65 4.82 -2.91 5.15
CA HIS A 65 5.15 -4.33 5.27
C HIS A 65 4.64 -5.12 4.06
N LEU A 66 3.37 -4.96 3.68
CA LEU A 66 2.74 -5.75 2.61
C LEU A 66 3.44 -5.62 1.25
N PHE A 67 4.06 -4.47 0.95
CA PHE A 67 4.64 -4.19 -0.37
C PHE A 67 6.17 -4.10 -0.38
N TRP A 68 6.83 -3.82 0.75
CA TRP A 68 8.29 -3.60 0.80
C TRP A 68 9.05 -4.51 1.77
N ASP A 69 8.50 -4.83 2.94
CA ASP A 69 9.26 -5.62 3.94
C ASP A 69 8.87 -7.10 3.99
N CYS A 70 7.65 -7.44 3.54
CA CYS A 70 7.14 -8.80 3.63
C CYS A 70 8.02 -9.75 2.79
N PRO A 71 8.51 -10.86 3.35
CA PRO A 71 9.34 -11.82 2.61
C PRO A 71 8.70 -12.31 1.32
N PHE A 72 7.37 -12.49 1.33
CA PHE A 72 6.60 -12.83 0.14
C PHE A 72 6.68 -11.72 -0.92
N ALA A 73 6.49 -10.46 -0.53
CA ALA A 73 6.57 -9.32 -1.44
C ALA A 73 7.98 -9.17 -2.03
N LEU A 74 9.02 -9.30 -1.20
CA LEU A 74 10.41 -9.30 -1.64
C LEU A 74 10.68 -10.43 -2.64
N HIS A 75 10.14 -11.62 -2.41
CA HIS A 75 10.25 -12.71 -3.37
C HIS A 75 9.59 -12.37 -4.71
N CYS A 76 8.38 -11.79 -4.70
CA CYS A 76 7.72 -11.32 -5.92
C CYS A 76 8.57 -10.29 -6.69
N TRP A 77 9.19 -9.33 -5.99
CA TRP A 77 10.05 -8.33 -6.63
C TRP A 77 11.29 -8.94 -7.28
N ASN A 78 11.85 -10.01 -6.72
CA ASN A 78 13.00 -10.70 -7.29
C ASN A 78 12.68 -11.51 -8.56
N ILE A 79 11.40 -11.67 -8.91
CA ILE A 79 10.95 -12.39 -10.11
C ILE A 79 10.77 -11.44 -11.31
N ILE A 80 10.77 -10.12 -11.07
CA ILE A 80 10.57 -9.05 -12.07
C ILE A 80 11.93 -8.51 -12.51
#